data_AF-A0A1M5RZI5-F1
#
_entry.id   AF-A0A1M5RZI5-F1
#
_cell.length_a   1.000
_cell.length_b   1.000
_cell.length_c   1.000
_cell.angle_alpha   90.00
_cell.angle_beta   90.00
_cell.angle_gamma   90.00
#
_symmetry.space_group_name_H-M   'P 1'
#
loop_
_entity.id
_entity.type
_entity.pdbx_description
1 polymer ?
#
loop_
_entity_poly.entity_id
_entity_poly.type
_entity_poly.pdbx_seq_one_letter_code
_entity_poly.pdbx_strand_id
1 'polypeptide(L)' 'FNRAQAELLFHVLSERNERGSVIITTNLEFSRWTEIFPDTMLTAALIDRLTHRAYILDMNGPSYRLEQRLKKRRGGDS' A
#
# COMPACT_ATOMS: atom_id res chain seq x y z
N PHE A 1 3.35 10.46 10.14
CA PHE A 1 4.10 9.21 10.36
C PHE A 1 5.50 9.62 10.79
N ASN A 2 5.99 9.18 11.94
CA ASN A 2 7.33 9.54 12.41
C ASN A 2 8.34 8.43 12.08
N ARG A 3 9.63 8.74 12.19
CA ARG A 3 10.72 7.82 11.84
C ARG A 3 10.64 6.47 12.56
N ALA A 4 10.33 6.48 13.86
CA ALA A 4 10.24 5.26 14.66
C ALA A 4 9.10 4.34 14.17
N GLN A 5 7.97 4.90 13.76
CA GLN A 5 6.86 4.13 13.18
C GLN A 5 7.24 3.47 11.85
N ALA A 6 8.03 4.17 11.02
CA ALA A 6 8.53 3.63 9.76
C ALA A 6 9.54 2.50 9.97
N GLU A 7 10.46 2.66 10.92
CA GLU A 7 11.43 1.63 11.29
C GLU A 7 10.73 0.38 11.84
N LEU A 8 9.72 0.54 12.69
CA LEU A 8 8.91 -0.59 13.18
C LEU A 8 8.17 -1.30 12.06
N LEU A 9 7.52 -0.56 11.16
CA LEU A 9 6.84 -1.15 10.00
C LEU A 9 7.84 -1.90 9.10
N PHE A 10 9.02 -1.33 8.85
CA PHE A 10 10.08 -1.96 8.10
C PHE A 10 10.52 -3.28 8.75
N HIS A 11 10.73 -3.30 10.07
CA HIS A 11 11.08 -4.51 10.79
C HIS A 11 10.01 -5.59 10.69
N VAL A 12 8.73 -5.24 10.89
CA VAL A 12 7.61 -6.18 10.78
C VAL A 12 7.52 -6.79 9.38
N LEU A 13 7.63 -5.96 8.33
CA LEU A 13 7.59 -6.45 6.95
C LEU A 13 8.82 -7.32 6.61
N SER A 14 10.00 -6.92 7.08
CA SER A 14 11.24 -7.67 6.87
C SER A 14 11.23 -9.02 7.59
N GLU A 15 10.71 -9.09 8.82
CA GLU A 15 10.59 -10.34 9.58
C GLU A 15 9.55 -11.29 9.00
N ARG A 16 8.49 -10.76 8.39
CA ARG A 16 7.45 -11.57 7.75
C ARG A 16 7.85 -12.04 6.36
N ASN A 17 8.75 -11.31 5.68
CA ASN A 17 9.31 -11.74 4.42
C ASN A 17 9.85 -13.18 4.54
N GLU A 18 9.44 -14.05 3.62
CA GLU A 18 9.78 -15.48 3.58
C GLU A 18 9.27 -16.35 4.75
N ARG A 19 8.73 -15.76 5.82
CA ARG A 19 8.16 -16.49 6.96
C ARG A 19 6.63 -16.62 6.92
N GLY A 20 5.94 -15.76 6.17
CA GLY A 20 4.49 -15.84 6.00
C GLY A 20 3.95 -14.86 4.97
N SER A 21 2.71 -15.10 4.52
CA SER A 21 2.05 -14.22 3.54
C SER A 21 1.67 -12.88 4.15
N VAL A 22 1.85 -11.81 3.38
CA VAL A 22 1.47 -10.44 3.73
C VAL A 22 0.65 -9.84 2.59
N ILE A 23 -0.46 -9.18 2.93
CA ILE A 23 -1.22 -8.35 2.00
C ILE A 23 -0.93 -6.90 2.35
N ILE A 24 -0.51 -6.13 1.36
CA ILE A 24 -0.24 -4.70 1.49
C ILE A 24 -1.17 -3.95 0.56
N THR A 25 -1.88 -2.97 1.10
CA THR A 25 -2.72 -2.05 0.31
C THR A 25 -2.18 -0.64 0.47
N THR A 26 -1.89 0.02 -0.64
CA THR A 26 -1.36 1.39 -0.64
C THR A 26 -1.94 2.15 -1.83
N ASN A 27 -2.17 3.45 -1.64
CA ASN A 27 -2.47 4.38 -2.72
C ASN A 27 -1.21 5.07 -3.27
N LEU A 28 -0.03 4.67 -2.78
CA LEU A 28 1.27 5.14 -3.25
C LEU A 28 1.92 4.07 -4.11
N GLU A 29 2.31 4.49 -5.30
CA GLU A 29 3.26 3.77 -6.16
C GLU A 29 4.61 3.54 -5.46
N PHE A 30 5.32 2.47 -5.84
CA PHE A 30 6.57 2.06 -5.18
C PHE A 30 7.65 3.14 -5.16
N SER A 31 7.75 3.99 -6.19
CA SER A 31 8.70 5.10 -6.24
C SER A 31 8.48 6.14 -5.13
N ARG A 32 7.26 6.21 -4.58
CA ARG A 32 6.86 7.14 -3.51
C ARG A 32 6.96 6.54 -2.11
N TRP A 33 7.41 5.30 -1.97
CA TRP A 33 7.56 4.67 -0.65
C TRP A 33 8.66 5.30 0.20
N THR A 34 9.57 6.06 -0.40
CA THR A 34 10.55 6.89 0.31
C THR A 34 9.92 8.02 1.14
N GLU A 35 8.66 8.37 0.88
CA GLU A 35 7.86 9.26 1.74
C GLU A 35 7.51 8.62 3.08
N ILE A 36 7.49 7.28 3.14
CA ILE A 36 7.18 6.49 4.34
C ILE A 36 8.46 6.03 5.01
N PHE A 37 9.40 5.48 4.23
CA PHE A 37 10.66 4.92 4.69
C PHE A 37 11.80 5.88 4.31
N PRO A 38 12.37 6.63 5.27
CA PRO A 38 13.26 7.75 4.96
C PRO A 38 14.62 7.34 4.38
N ASP A 39 14.99 6.07 4.49
CA ASP A 39 16.21 5.52 3.89
C ASP A 39 15.90 4.89 2.53
N THR A 40 16.36 5.55 1.46
CA THR A 40 16.12 5.10 0.08
C THR A 40 16.73 3.74 -0.22
N MET A 41 17.90 3.40 0.34
CA MET A 41 18.54 2.11 0.11
C MET A 41 17.77 0.99 0.78
N LEU A 42 17.37 1.19 2.04
CA LEU A 42 16.54 0.21 2.76
C LEU A 42 15.17 0.04 2.10
N THR A 43 14.58 1.13 1.62
CA THR A 43 13.30 1.11 0.91
C THR A 43 13.37 0.26 -0.36
N ALA A 44 14.41 0.46 -1.18
CA ALA A 44 14.63 -0.31 -2.39
C ALA A 44 14.81 -1.81 -2.08
N ALA A 45 15.62 -2.14 -1.05
CA ALA A 45 15.82 -3.53 -0.62
C ALA A 45 14.53 -4.18 -0.09
N LEU A 46 13.67 -3.42 0.59
CA LEU A 46 12.36 -3.91 1.04
C LEU A 46 11.42 -4.16 -0.14
N ILE A 47 11.34 -3.23 -1.08
CA ILE A 47 10.50 -3.37 -2.28
C ILE A 47 10.94 -4.60 -3.06
N ASP A 48 12.23 -4.79 -3.30
CA ASP A 48 12.78 -5.96 -3.99
C ASP A 48 12.34 -7.27 -3.33
N ARG A 49 12.49 -7.38 -2.00
CA ARG A 49 12.06 -8.56 -1.24
C ARG A 49 10.56 -8.82 -1.34
N LEU A 50 9.75 -7.77 -1.22
CA LEU A 50 8.29 -7.87 -1.29
C LEU A 50 7.83 -8.28 -2.69
N THR A 51 8.45 -7.76 -3.75
CA THR A 51 8.04 -8.03 -5.14
C THR A 51 8.56 -9.36 -5.68
N HIS A 52 9.64 -9.91 -5.12
CA HIS A 52 10.27 -11.16 -5.57
C HIS A 52 9.29 -12.34 -5.72
N ARG A 53 8.28 -12.43 -4.84
CA ARG A 53 7.22 -13.47 -4.92
C ARG A 53 5.80 -12.90 -4.69
N ALA A 54 5.54 -11.68 -5.16
CA ALA A 54 4.23 -11.05 -4.99
C ALA A 54 3.35 -11.14 -6.24
N TYR A 55 2.05 -11.06 -6.00
CA TYR A 55 1.06 -10.69 -7.00
C TYR A 55 0.75 -9.20 -6.83
N ILE A 56 1.11 -8.39 -7.83
CA ILE A 56 0.83 -6.96 -7.83
C ILE A 56 -0.51 -6.74 -8.52
N LEU A 57 -1.48 -6.20 -7.79
CA LEU A 57 -2.81 -5.89 -8.30
C LEU A 57 -2.95 -4.37 -8.38
N ASP A 58 -2.94 -3.83 -9.59
CA ASP A 58 -3.16 -2.41 -9.81
C ASP A 58 -4.67 -2.09 -9.81
N MET A 59 -5.08 -1.22 -8.88
CA MET A 59 -6.49 -0.87 -8.64
C MET A 59 -6.88 0.45 -9.32
N ASN A 60 -6.67 0.57 -10.63
CA ASN A 60 -7.04 1.75 -11.44
C ASN A 60 -8.56 1.91 -11.71
N GLY A 61 -9.39 1.25 -10.91
CA GLY A 61 -10.84 1.28 -11.06
C GLY A 61 -11.47 2.56 -10.49
N PRO A 62 -12.72 2.87 -10.88
CA PRO A 62 -13.48 3.96 -10.28
C PRO A 62 -13.65 3.77 -8.76
N SER A 63 -13.70 4.87 -8.03
CA SER A 63 -13.92 4.84 -6.58
C SER A 63 -15.30 4.28 -6.26
N TYR A 64 -15.34 3.10 -5.66
CA TYR A 64 -16.59 2.47 -5.24
C TYR A 64 -17.42 3.37 -4.29
N ARG A 65 -16.75 4.13 -3.41
CA ARG A 65 -17.42 5.11 -2.53
C ARG A 65 -18.09 6.23 -3.32
N LEU A 66 -17.46 6.70 -4.40
CA LEU A 66 -18.04 7.73 -5.26
C LEU A 66 -19.27 7.18 -6.01
N GLU A 67 -19.16 5.97 -6.57
CA GLU A 67 -20.28 5.32 -7.26
C GLU A 67 -21.49 5.14 -6.34
N GLN A 68 -21.28 4.70 -5.09
CA GLN A 68 -22.36 4.58 -4.11
C GLN A 68 -23.03 5.93 -3.81
N ARG A 69 -22.25 7.01 -3.67
CA ARG A 69 -22.79 8.37 -3.47
C ARG A 69 -23.61 8.84 -4.67
N LEU A 70 -23.13 8.58 -5.89
CA LEU A 70 -23.85 8.93 -7.12
C LEU A 70 -25.16 8.13 -7.28
N LYS A 71 -25.15 6.82 -6.95
CA LYS A 71 -26.36 5.99 -6.92
C LYS A 71 -27.38 6.52 -5.90
N LYS A 72 -26.94 6.90 -4.70
CA LYS A 72 -27.83 7.46 -3.67
C LYS A 72 -28.45 8.80 -4.08
N ARG A 73 -27.70 9.70 -4.73
CA ARG A 73 -28.26 10.97 -5.24
C ARG A 73 -29.31 10.75 -6.33
N ARG A 74 -29.09 9.78 -7.22
CA ARG A 74 -30.02 9.45 -8.31
C ARG A 74 -31.33 8.82 -7.83
N GLY A 75 -31.33 8.13 -6.69
CA GLY A 75 -32.52 7.49 -6.12
C GLY A 75 -33.28 8.33 -5.07
N GLY A 76 -32.81 9.56 -4.77
CA GLY A 76 -33.45 10.47 -3.81
C GLY A 76 -34.15 11.67 -4.46
N ASP A 77 -34.19 11.70 -5.79
CA ASP A 77 -34.83 12.75 -6.62
C ASP A 77 -36.16 12.24 -7.22
N SER A 78 -36.80 11.28 -6.55
CA SER A 78 -38.08 10.65 -6.95
C SER A 78 -39.08 10.73 -5.80
#